data_AF-A0A3N5LBZ8-F1
#
_entry.id   AF-A0A3N5LBZ8-F1
#
_cell.length_a   1.000
_cell.length_b   1.000
_cell.length_c   1.000
_cell.angle_alpha   90.00
_cell.angle_beta   90.00
_cell.angle_gamma   90.00
#
_symmetry.space_group_name_H-M   'P 1'
#
loop_
_entity.id
_entity.type
_entity.pdbx_description
1 polymer ?
#
loop_
_entity_poly.entity_id
_entity_poly.type
_entity_poly.pdbx_seq_one_letter_code
_entity_poly.pdbx_strand_id
1 'polypeptide(L)'
;MLRRMITTTLAAAALGTSLAAAAQTDKEAALESRIAELEKQVQALLAAQKAAPAPAAAPAAATAAAPAKPAPAPIQGVSITPNAAPNTTFQITGYVKADALFTNTSDGEIADSASGRDFYVPGQTPVGGLDEGTDLNAHVKQSRVNFGTDTILAGGDKLSTRFEIDFFGSALGSQNVSNTYAPVVRHAYVTWHEWLVGQTWSNFMDPATLPDVLDFIGPTDGTTFVRQPQVRWTKGGLSLSAENRETTITPYTAGTLPTPPAAQPGRSFSSDDGAVPDLTARYAW
;
A
#
# COMPACT_ATOMS: atom_id res chain seq x y z
N MET A 1 21.28 36.41 -10.68
CA MET A 1 22.57 35.92 -10.16
C MET A 1 22.26 35.39 -8.77
N LEU A 2 22.43 34.13 -8.38
CA LEU A 2 23.51 33.20 -8.68
C LEU A 2 23.00 31.78 -8.41
N ARG A 3 22.99 30.93 -9.44
CA ARG A 3 22.91 29.47 -9.31
C ARG A 3 24.22 28.95 -8.70
N ARG A 4 24.13 27.79 -8.03
CA ARG A 4 25.19 26.85 -7.60
C ARG A 4 25.56 26.95 -6.12
N MET A 5 25.16 25.94 -5.35
CA MET A 5 25.96 25.29 -4.31
C MET A 5 25.20 24.06 -3.79
N ILE A 6 25.35 22.94 -4.49
CA ILE A 6 25.07 21.60 -3.97
C ILE A 6 26.40 20.86 -4.00
N THR A 7 27.07 20.72 -2.86
CA THR A 7 28.02 19.64 -2.62
C THR A 7 28.37 19.56 -1.12
N THR A 8 28.52 18.32 -0.65
CA THR A 8 29.31 17.88 0.51
C THR A 8 28.81 18.18 1.93
N THR A 9 28.14 17.19 2.55
CA THR A 9 28.42 16.79 3.94
C THR A 9 27.93 15.36 4.21
N LEU A 10 28.84 14.39 4.07
CA LEU A 10 28.76 13.10 4.79
C LEU A 10 30.19 12.61 5.03
N ALA A 11 30.81 13.07 6.11
CA ALA A 11 32.05 12.49 6.65
C ALA A 11 32.31 13.05 8.06
N ALA A 12 31.61 12.50 9.05
CA ALA A 12 31.93 12.71 10.47
C ALA A 12 31.67 11.43 11.24
N ALA A 13 32.61 10.48 11.16
CA ALA A 13 32.82 9.46 12.18
C ALA A 13 34.24 8.90 12.05
N ALA A 14 34.86 8.59 13.19
CA ALA A 14 36.17 7.99 13.39
C ALA A 14 37.40 8.94 13.31
N LEU A 15 37.52 9.80 14.33
CA LEU A 15 38.83 10.14 14.90
C LEU A 15 39.36 8.94 15.68
N GLY A 16 40.58 8.50 15.36
CA GLY A 16 41.38 7.63 16.21
C GLY A 16 42.15 6.57 15.42
N THR A 17 43.41 6.88 15.06
CA THR A 17 44.64 6.21 15.55
C THR A 17 45.84 6.54 14.66
N SER A 18 46.85 7.13 15.30
CA SER A 18 48.32 7.00 15.12
C SER A 18 48.95 6.78 13.74
N LEU A 19 49.93 7.65 13.46
CA LEU A 19 51.02 7.45 12.51
C LEU A 19 51.66 6.04 12.64
N ALA A 20 51.70 5.31 11.53
CA ALA A 20 52.74 4.31 11.27
C ALA A 20 53.02 4.29 9.76
N ALA A 21 54.30 4.31 9.42
CA ALA A 21 54.81 4.42 8.07
C ALA A 21 54.41 3.25 7.16
N ALA A 22 54.32 3.57 5.88
CA ALA A 22 53.98 2.69 4.77
C ALA A 22 54.83 1.41 4.72
N ALA A 23 54.14 0.27 4.72
CA ALA A 23 54.62 -0.97 4.14
C ALA A 23 53.45 -1.52 3.31
N GLN A 24 53.46 -1.16 2.02
CA GLN A 24 52.51 -1.69 1.05
C GLN A 24 52.74 -3.20 0.95
N THR A 25 51.74 -3.98 1.31
CA THR A 25 51.85 -5.45 1.30
C THR A 25 51.91 -5.94 -0.15
N ASP A 26 52.55 -7.09 -0.40
CA ASP A 26 52.62 -7.70 -1.75
C ASP A 26 51.22 -7.87 -2.39
N LYS A 27 50.18 -8.01 -1.55
CA LYS A 27 48.78 -8.04 -1.99
C LYS A 27 48.28 -6.70 -2.52
N GLU A 28 48.65 -5.58 -1.91
CA GLU A 28 48.25 -4.25 -2.36
C GLU A 28 48.92 -3.91 -3.70
N ALA A 29 50.20 -4.24 -3.86
CA ALA A 29 50.89 -4.10 -5.15
C ALA A 29 50.26 -5.00 -6.24
N ALA A 30 49.85 -6.22 -5.90
CA ALA A 30 49.14 -7.11 -6.83
C ALA A 30 47.73 -6.61 -7.19
N LEU A 31 47.03 -5.98 -6.25
CA LEU A 31 45.71 -5.39 -6.47
C LEU A 31 45.79 -4.15 -7.36
N GLU A 32 46.77 -3.27 -7.14
CA GLU A 32 47.01 -2.09 -8.00
C GLU A 32 47.36 -2.51 -9.43
N SER A 33 48.18 -3.54 -9.60
CA SER A 33 48.47 -4.13 -10.91
C SER A 33 47.19 -4.64 -11.60
N ARG A 34 46.31 -5.29 -10.85
CA ARG A 34 45.04 -5.82 -11.39
C ARG A 34 44.03 -4.72 -11.72
N ILE A 35 44.02 -3.62 -10.95
CA ILE A 35 43.21 -2.44 -11.25
C ILE A 35 43.71 -1.77 -12.53
N ALA A 36 45.01 -1.62 -12.71
CA ALA A 36 45.58 -1.05 -13.93
C ALA A 36 45.27 -1.90 -15.18
N GLU A 37 45.30 -3.23 -15.05
CA GLU A 37 44.89 -4.17 -16.10
C GLU A 37 43.39 -4.01 -16.44
N LEU A 38 42.53 -3.91 -15.42
CA LEU A 38 41.09 -3.72 -15.60
C LEU A 38 40.75 -2.36 -16.24
N GLU A 39 41.43 -1.29 -15.84
CA GLU A 39 41.27 0.04 -16.45
C GLU A 39 41.66 0.00 -17.94
N LYS A 40 42.73 -0.71 -18.28
CA LYS A 40 43.15 -0.90 -19.67
C LYS A 40 42.12 -1.70 -20.48
N GLN A 41 41.51 -2.73 -19.88
CA GLN A 41 40.44 -3.50 -20.52
C GLN A 41 39.17 -2.66 -20.72
N VAL A 42 38.80 -1.84 -19.74
CA VAL A 42 37.66 -0.92 -19.85
C VAL A 42 37.90 0.13 -20.95
N GLN A 43 39.10 0.70 -21.03
CA GLN A 43 39.44 1.63 -22.11
C GLN A 43 39.45 0.96 -23.48
N ALA A 44 39.94 -0.27 -23.59
CA ALA A 44 39.89 -1.03 -24.84
C ALA A 44 38.44 -1.33 -25.26
N LEU A 45 37.56 -1.66 -24.33
CA LEU A 45 36.13 -1.87 -24.61
C LEU A 45 35.42 -0.57 -24.99
N LEU A 46 35.71 0.55 -24.33
CA LEU A 46 35.16 1.86 -24.69
C LEU A 46 35.65 2.32 -26.07
N ALA A 47 36.91 2.04 -26.41
CA ALA A 47 37.44 2.30 -27.74
C ALA A 47 36.79 1.40 -28.80
N ALA A 48 36.58 0.11 -28.50
CA ALA A 48 35.87 -0.82 -29.38
C ALA A 48 34.41 -0.41 -29.59
N GLN A 49 33.75 0.11 -28.56
CA GLN A 49 32.36 0.58 -28.65
C GLN A 49 32.24 1.91 -29.43
N LYS A 50 33.25 2.79 -29.35
CA LYS A 50 33.33 4.02 -30.16
C LYS A 50 33.78 3.78 -31.60
N ALA A 51 34.50 2.69 -31.85
CA ALA A 51 34.92 2.26 -33.19
C ALA A 51 33.92 1.32 -33.87
N ALA A 52 32.82 0.95 -33.20
CA ALA A 52 31.72 0.24 -33.83
C ALA A 52 31.12 1.13 -34.93
N PRO A 53 31.21 0.75 -36.22
CA PRO A 53 30.58 1.50 -37.28
C PRO A 53 29.07 1.53 -37.03
N ALA A 54 28.44 2.69 -37.21
CA ALA A 54 26.99 2.70 -37.46
C ALA A 54 26.71 1.70 -38.60
N PRO A 55 25.66 0.86 -38.51
CA PRO A 55 25.32 -0.06 -39.60
C PRO A 55 25.28 0.73 -40.91
N ALA A 56 26.11 0.34 -41.87
CA ALA A 56 26.03 0.90 -43.21
C ALA A 56 24.59 0.74 -43.69
N ALA A 57 23.97 1.83 -44.13
CA ALA A 57 22.68 1.76 -44.77
C ALA A 57 22.80 0.78 -45.95
N ALA A 58 22.09 -0.35 -45.84
CA ALA A 58 21.98 -1.30 -46.93
C ALA A 58 21.45 -0.55 -48.16
N PRO A 59 21.94 -0.84 -49.39
CA PRO A 59 21.33 -0.30 -50.59
C PRO A 59 19.83 -0.63 -50.54
N ALA A 60 18.99 0.36 -50.83
CA ALA A 60 17.55 0.24 -50.83
C ALA A 60 17.11 -0.84 -51.83
N ALA A 61 17.06 -2.09 -51.37
CA ALA A 61 16.25 -3.11 -51.98
C ALA A 61 14.81 -2.63 -51.81
N ALA A 62 14.08 -2.50 -52.91
CA ALA A 62 12.65 -2.22 -52.88
C ALA A 62 12.01 -3.20 -51.90
N THR A 63 11.56 -2.69 -50.75
CA THR A 63 10.76 -3.46 -49.81
C THR A 63 9.45 -3.75 -50.52
N ALA A 64 9.35 -4.92 -51.16
CA ALA A 64 8.06 -5.54 -51.34
C ALA A 64 7.41 -5.55 -49.96
N ALA A 65 6.27 -4.85 -49.84
CA ALA A 65 5.55 -4.74 -48.59
C ALA A 65 5.40 -6.15 -48.01
N ALA A 66 6.02 -6.41 -46.86
CA ALA A 66 5.73 -7.63 -46.12
C ALA A 66 4.21 -7.66 -45.91
N PRO A 67 3.51 -8.76 -46.26
CA PRO A 67 2.08 -8.84 -46.07
C PRO A 67 1.78 -8.49 -44.62
N ALA A 68 0.86 -7.54 -44.41
CA ALA A 68 0.47 -7.10 -43.10
C ALA A 68 0.19 -8.33 -42.23
N LYS A 69 0.91 -8.45 -41.11
CA LYS A 69 0.65 -9.50 -40.12
C LYS A 69 -0.85 -9.48 -39.83
N PRO A 70 -1.57 -10.60 -40.02
CA PRO A 70 -3.00 -10.66 -39.71
C PRO A 70 -3.19 -10.14 -38.28
N ALA A 71 -4.16 -9.24 -38.09
CA ALA A 71 -4.54 -8.79 -36.77
C ALA A 71 -4.76 -10.03 -35.88
N PRO A 72 -4.17 -10.11 -34.67
CA PRO A 72 -4.39 -11.24 -33.79
C PRO A 72 -5.90 -11.46 -33.63
N ALA A 73 -6.33 -12.70 -33.78
CA ALA A 73 -7.71 -13.05 -33.47
C ALA A 73 -8.01 -12.59 -32.02
N PRO A 74 -9.17 -11.97 -31.77
CA PRO A 74 -9.51 -11.51 -30.43
C PRO A 74 -9.47 -12.70 -29.47
N ILE A 75 -8.73 -12.56 -28.36
CA ILE A 75 -8.56 -13.60 -27.33
C ILE A 75 -9.91 -13.97 -26.69
N GLN A 76 -10.88 -13.06 -26.74
CA GLN A 76 -12.21 -13.23 -26.16
C GLN A 76 -13.28 -13.04 -27.23
N GLY A 77 -14.18 -14.01 -27.37
CA GLY A 77 -15.30 -13.94 -28.32
C GLY A 77 -16.43 -12.99 -27.89
N VAL A 78 -16.40 -12.51 -26.64
CA VAL A 78 -17.37 -11.58 -26.07
C VAL A 78 -16.60 -10.47 -25.34
N SER A 79 -17.09 -9.23 -25.44
CA SER A 79 -16.54 -8.11 -24.67
C SER A 79 -16.66 -8.38 -23.17
N ILE A 80 -15.61 -8.11 -22.41
CA ILE A 80 -15.63 -8.11 -20.93
C ILE A 80 -16.49 -6.98 -20.35
N THR A 81 -16.91 -6.03 -21.19
CA THR A 81 -17.77 -4.90 -20.86
C THR A 81 -19.03 -4.88 -21.74
N PRO A 82 -19.87 -5.93 -21.69
CA PRO A 82 -21.10 -5.95 -22.47
C PRO A 82 -22.00 -4.80 -22.01
N ASN A 83 -22.58 -4.06 -22.96
CA ASN A 83 -23.46 -2.91 -22.72
C ASN A 83 -22.82 -1.72 -21.96
N ALA A 84 -21.49 -1.69 -21.81
CA ALA A 84 -20.84 -0.52 -21.24
C ALA A 84 -20.87 0.66 -22.22
N ALA A 85 -20.73 1.88 -21.68
CA ALA A 85 -20.53 3.07 -22.50
C ALA A 85 -19.30 2.90 -23.42
N PRO A 86 -19.29 3.54 -24.62
CA PRO A 86 -18.11 3.55 -25.48
C PRO A 86 -16.85 3.97 -24.72
N ASN A 87 -15.68 3.46 -25.12
CA ASN A 87 -14.39 3.76 -24.50
C ASN A 87 -14.30 3.40 -23.00
N THR A 88 -15.03 2.36 -22.57
CA THR A 88 -14.90 1.79 -21.22
C THR A 88 -13.87 0.67 -21.18
N THR A 89 -12.86 0.84 -20.35
CA THR A 89 -11.87 -0.20 -20.01
C THR A 89 -12.23 -0.81 -18.67
N PHE A 90 -12.31 -2.14 -18.61
CA PHE A 90 -12.46 -2.88 -17.36
C PHE A 90 -11.10 -3.28 -16.80
N GLN A 91 -10.96 -3.22 -15.48
CA GLN A 91 -9.75 -3.55 -14.75
C GLN A 91 -10.09 -4.59 -13.69
N ILE A 92 -9.28 -5.66 -13.65
CA ILE A 92 -9.28 -6.64 -12.56
C ILE A 92 -7.85 -6.80 -12.05
N THR A 93 -7.69 -6.65 -10.74
CA THR A 93 -6.40 -6.84 -10.05
C THR A 93 -6.65 -7.49 -8.69
N GLY A 94 -5.60 -7.74 -7.91
CA GLY A 94 -5.72 -8.36 -6.61
C GLY A 94 -4.50 -9.19 -6.25
N TYR A 95 -4.62 -9.93 -5.16
CA TYR A 95 -3.60 -10.89 -4.72
C TYR A 95 -4.22 -11.94 -3.79
N VAL A 96 -3.53 -13.06 -3.65
CA VAL A 96 -3.79 -14.05 -2.60
C VAL A 96 -2.70 -13.89 -1.55
N LYS A 97 -3.09 -13.83 -0.27
CA LYS A 97 -2.16 -13.69 0.85
C LYS A 97 -2.50 -14.72 1.92
N ALA A 98 -1.47 -15.39 2.44
CA ALA A 98 -1.54 -16.27 3.58
C ALA A 98 -0.63 -15.73 4.68
N ASP A 99 -1.16 -15.66 5.90
CA ASP A 99 -0.48 -15.16 7.09
C ASP A 99 -0.44 -16.25 8.16
N ALA A 100 0.63 -16.26 8.94
CA ALA A 100 0.79 -17.05 10.15
C ALA A 100 1.40 -16.17 11.23
N LEU A 101 0.71 -16.04 12.35
CA LEU A 101 1.07 -15.21 13.49
C LEU A 101 1.34 -16.13 14.67
N PHE A 102 2.49 -15.93 15.31
CA PHE A 102 2.86 -16.59 16.56
C PHE A 102 2.82 -15.55 17.67
N THR A 103 1.86 -15.68 18.57
CA THR A 103 1.57 -14.66 19.59
C THR A 103 1.78 -15.26 20.97
N ASN A 104 2.50 -14.54 21.83
CA ASN A 104 2.67 -14.91 23.23
C ASN A 104 2.33 -13.70 24.11
N THR A 105 1.53 -13.92 25.14
CA THR A 105 1.02 -12.86 26.01
C THR A 105 1.21 -13.25 27.48
N SER A 106 2.01 -12.47 28.21
CA SER A 106 2.35 -12.75 29.62
C SER A 106 1.23 -12.45 30.61
N ASP A 107 0.24 -11.67 30.20
CA ASP A 107 -0.72 -11.04 31.11
C ASP A 107 -2.17 -11.20 30.62
N GLY A 108 -2.49 -12.38 30.07
CA GLY A 108 -3.83 -12.78 29.69
C GLY A 108 -3.93 -13.30 28.27
N GLU A 109 -5.12 -13.78 27.93
CA GLU A 109 -5.44 -14.40 26.66
C GLU A 109 -6.13 -13.40 25.70
N ILE A 110 -5.76 -13.41 24.43
CA ILE A 110 -6.48 -12.67 23.39
C ILE A 110 -7.75 -13.46 23.06
N ALA A 111 -8.92 -12.84 23.22
CA ALA A 111 -10.18 -13.51 22.93
C ALA A 111 -10.22 -14.07 21.49
N ASP A 112 -10.74 -15.28 21.29
CA ASP A 112 -10.79 -15.97 19.99
C ASP A 112 -11.44 -15.17 18.86
N SER A 113 -12.40 -14.31 19.21
CA SER A 113 -13.12 -13.45 18.26
C SER A 113 -12.48 -12.07 18.08
N ALA A 114 -11.40 -11.76 18.80
CA ALA A 114 -10.73 -10.48 18.71
C ALA A 114 -9.91 -10.40 17.42
N SER A 115 -10.02 -9.25 16.76
CA SER A 115 -9.16 -8.86 15.63
C SER A 115 -7.66 -8.98 15.93
N GLY A 116 -7.26 -8.84 17.19
CA GLY A 116 -5.89 -8.97 17.69
C GLY A 116 -5.25 -10.35 17.46
N ARG A 117 -6.03 -11.37 17.10
CA ARG A 117 -5.54 -12.68 16.66
C ARG A 117 -5.02 -12.68 15.23
N ASP A 118 -5.48 -11.74 14.41
CA ASP A 118 -5.19 -11.69 12.97
C ASP A 118 -4.13 -10.63 12.61
N PHE A 119 -3.89 -9.67 13.49
CA PHE A 119 -2.89 -8.60 13.36
C PHE A 119 -2.73 -7.86 14.69
N TYR A 120 -1.66 -7.09 14.83
CA TYR A 120 -1.41 -6.35 16.05
C TYR A 120 -2.42 -5.20 16.27
N VAL A 121 -3.19 -5.30 17.37
CA VAL A 121 -4.11 -4.26 17.85
C VAL A 121 -3.72 -3.86 19.28
N PRO A 122 -3.08 -2.70 19.48
CA PRO A 122 -2.58 -2.24 20.77
C PRO A 122 -3.65 -2.28 21.86
N GLY A 123 -4.84 -1.75 21.58
CA GLY A 123 -5.96 -1.72 22.52
C GLY A 123 -6.58 -3.09 22.86
N GLN A 124 -6.15 -4.17 22.20
CA GLN A 124 -6.55 -5.55 22.50
C GLN A 124 -5.42 -6.35 23.15
N THR A 125 -4.28 -5.72 23.46
CA THR A 125 -3.21 -6.37 24.23
C THR A 125 -3.72 -6.67 25.64
N PRO A 126 -3.75 -7.94 26.06
CA PRO A 126 -4.28 -8.32 27.36
C PRO A 126 -3.37 -7.82 28.50
N VAL A 127 -4.00 -7.41 29.60
CA VAL A 127 -3.32 -6.97 30.83
C VAL A 127 -4.03 -7.54 32.06
N GLY A 128 -3.25 -7.95 33.06
CA GLY A 128 -3.76 -8.41 34.36
C GLY A 128 -4.39 -9.81 34.37
N GLY A 129 -4.24 -10.57 33.29
CA GLY A 129 -4.58 -12.00 33.22
C GLY A 129 -3.42 -12.92 33.63
N LEU A 130 -3.63 -14.22 33.50
CA LEU A 130 -2.56 -15.22 33.65
C LEU A 130 -1.72 -15.28 32.38
N ASP A 131 -0.46 -15.71 32.53
CA ASP A 131 0.42 -16.02 31.41
C ASP A 131 -0.24 -17.03 30.46
N GLU A 132 -0.27 -16.67 29.18
CA GLU A 132 -0.74 -17.52 28.10
C GLU A 132 0.45 -17.94 27.24
N GLY A 133 0.40 -19.18 26.73
CA GLY A 133 1.48 -19.76 25.97
C GLY A 133 1.70 -19.08 24.61
N THR A 134 2.33 -19.80 23.69
CA THR A 134 2.43 -19.32 22.31
C THR A 134 1.27 -19.88 21.50
N ASP A 135 0.46 -18.99 20.93
CA ASP A 135 -0.60 -19.32 20.01
C ASP A 135 -0.18 -19.16 18.56
N LEU A 136 -0.72 -20.03 17.69
CA LEU A 136 -0.59 -19.93 16.25
C LEU A 136 -1.93 -19.59 15.63
N ASN A 137 -2.00 -18.44 14.96
CA ASN A 137 -3.14 -18.04 14.14
C ASN A 137 -2.70 -17.97 12.68
N ALA A 138 -3.36 -18.74 11.80
CA ALA A 138 -3.07 -18.72 10.36
C ALA A 138 -4.34 -18.49 9.55
N HIS A 139 -4.26 -17.65 8.52
CA HIS A 139 -5.42 -17.28 7.71
C HIS A 139 -5.08 -16.77 6.31
N VAL A 140 -6.10 -16.68 5.46
CA VAL A 140 -6.01 -16.05 4.12
C VAL A 140 -6.93 -14.84 3.97
N LYS A 141 -7.42 -14.29 5.10
CA LYS A 141 -8.43 -13.22 5.19
C LYS A 141 -8.09 -11.97 4.36
N GLN A 142 -6.81 -11.69 4.19
CA GLN A 142 -6.32 -10.49 3.50
C GLN A 142 -6.22 -10.66 1.98
N SER A 143 -6.53 -11.85 1.44
CA SER A 143 -6.64 -12.07 0.00
C SER A 143 -7.68 -11.13 -0.58
N ARG A 144 -7.35 -10.50 -1.70
CA ARG A 144 -8.04 -9.32 -2.19
C ARG A 144 -8.33 -9.41 -3.67
N VAL A 145 -9.52 -8.94 -4.05
CA VAL A 145 -9.90 -8.75 -5.44
C VAL A 145 -10.38 -7.32 -5.65
N ASN A 146 -9.92 -6.76 -6.76
CA ASN A 146 -10.17 -5.40 -7.18
C ASN A 146 -10.80 -5.40 -8.55
N PHE A 147 -11.88 -4.65 -8.70
CA PHE A 147 -12.58 -4.41 -9.95
C PHE A 147 -12.71 -2.92 -10.18
N GLY A 148 -12.74 -2.52 -11.45
CA GLY A 148 -12.99 -1.12 -11.78
C GLY A 148 -13.23 -0.90 -13.25
N THR A 149 -13.71 0.30 -13.55
CA THR A 149 -13.83 0.79 -14.92
C THR A 149 -13.19 2.15 -15.05
N ASP A 150 -12.65 2.43 -16.23
CA ASP A 150 -12.31 3.78 -16.69
C ASP A 150 -13.05 4.01 -18.01
N THR A 151 -13.92 5.02 -18.04
CA THR A 151 -14.74 5.40 -19.20
C THR A 151 -14.35 6.80 -19.65
N ILE A 152 -13.92 6.94 -20.91
CA ILE A 152 -13.70 8.25 -21.53
C ILE A 152 -15.03 8.74 -22.14
N LEU A 153 -15.59 9.79 -21.54
CA LEU A 153 -16.84 10.42 -21.95
C LEU A 153 -16.68 11.19 -23.26
N ALA A 154 -17.79 11.55 -23.90
CA ALA A 154 -17.79 12.27 -25.17
C ALA A 154 -17.03 13.62 -25.13
N GLY A 155 -17.00 14.28 -23.96
CA GLY A 155 -16.23 15.51 -23.74
C GLY A 155 -14.73 15.32 -23.53
N GLY A 156 -14.23 14.08 -23.53
CA GLY A 156 -12.84 13.73 -23.24
C GLY A 156 -12.54 13.47 -21.76
N ASP A 157 -13.50 13.76 -20.88
CA ASP A 157 -13.36 13.55 -19.44
C ASP A 157 -13.37 12.06 -19.07
N LYS A 158 -12.65 11.71 -18.01
CA LYS A 158 -12.60 10.34 -17.49
C LYS A 158 -13.54 10.17 -16.29
N LEU A 159 -14.41 9.18 -16.37
CA LEU A 159 -15.20 8.64 -15.26
C LEU A 159 -14.56 7.32 -14.82
N SER A 160 -14.21 7.20 -13.54
CA SER A 160 -13.58 5.99 -13.00
C SER A 160 -14.41 5.40 -11.87
N THR A 161 -14.53 4.08 -11.84
CA THR A 161 -15.17 3.33 -10.75
C THR A 161 -14.17 2.36 -10.14
N ARG A 162 -14.23 2.18 -8.82
CA ARG A 162 -13.37 1.23 -8.09
C ARG A 162 -14.21 0.47 -7.08
N PHE A 163 -14.05 -0.85 -7.08
CA PHE A 163 -14.69 -1.78 -6.13
C PHE A 163 -13.64 -2.78 -5.64
N GLU A 164 -13.38 -2.81 -4.35
CA GLU A 164 -12.37 -3.65 -3.71
C GLU A 164 -13.00 -4.45 -2.58
N ILE A 165 -12.73 -5.76 -2.56
CA ILE A 165 -13.14 -6.67 -1.49
C ILE A 165 -11.94 -7.44 -0.92
N ASP A 166 -11.96 -7.68 0.39
CA ASP A 166 -11.20 -8.74 1.03
C ASP A 166 -12.12 -9.54 1.97
N PHE A 167 -11.54 -10.38 2.83
CA PHE A 167 -12.27 -11.17 3.82
C PHE A 167 -11.81 -10.83 5.24
N PHE A 168 -11.22 -9.64 5.41
CA PHE A 168 -10.58 -9.21 6.64
C PHE A 168 -11.58 -8.46 7.54
N GLY A 169 -11.59 -8.77 8.84
CA GLY A 169 -12.47 -8.11 9.82
C GLY A 169 -13.89 -8.67 9.89
N SER A 170 -14.19 -9.76 9.21
CA SER A 170 -15.44 -10.51 9.36
C SER A 170 -15.17 -11.91 9.92
N ALA A 171 -15.99 -12.35 10.87
CA ALA A 171 -15.96 -13.71 11.39
C ALA A 171 -17.40 -14.25 11.39
N LEU A 172 -17.67 -15.23 10.51
CA LEU A 172 -18.98 -15.89 10.41
C LEU A 172 -18.97 -17.31 10.98
N GLY A 173 -17.79 -17.81 11.34
CA GLY A 173 -17.58 -19.13 11.93
C GLY A 173 -16.20 -19.20 12.57
N SER A 174 -15.83 -20.40 13.01
CA SER A 174 -14.64 -20.65 13.82
C SER A 174 -13.73 -21.70 13.20
N GLN A 175 -12.49 -21.74 13.67
CA GLN A 175 -11.42 -22.64 13.22
C GLN A 175 -11.75 -24.12 13.50
N ASN A 176 -12.59 -24.42 14.49
CA ASN A 176 -13.07 -25.78 14.76
C ASN A 176 -14.13 -26.28 13.75
N VAL A 177 -14.58 -25.41 12.83
CA VAL A 177 -15.43 -25.77 11.68
C VAL A 177 -14.80 -25.22 10.39
N SER A 178 -15.58 -24.64 9.48
CA SER A 178 -15.18 -24.26 8.11
C SER A 178 -14.35 -22.98 8.01
N ASN A 179 -13.98 -22.37 9.14
CA ASN A 179 -13.16 -21.16 9.21
C ASN A 179 -13.62 -20.04 8.25
N THR A 180 -14.94 -19.79 8.24
CA THR A 180 -15.61 -18.98 7.20
C THR A 180 -15.64 -17.50 7.53
N TYR A 181 -15.38 -16.69 6.49
CA TYR A 181 -15.35 -15.22 6.56
C TYR A 181 -16.27 -14.62 5.49
N ALA A 182 -16.89 -13.49 5.80
CA ALA A 182 -17.69 -12.72 4.84
C ALA A 182 -16.78 -11.84 3.96
N PRO A 183 -17.13 -11.63 2.68
CA PRO A 183 -16.53 -10.55 1.91
C PRO A 183 -16.80 -9.19 2.57
N VAL A 184 -15.76 -8.38 2.72
CA VAL A 184 -15.82 -7.02 3.27
C VAL A 184 -15.49 -6.02 2.17
N VAL A 185 -16.37 -5.03 2.00
CA VAL A 185 -16.13 -3.94 1.04
C VAL A 185 -15.11 -2.98 1.63
N ARG A 186 -14.01 -2.76 0.90
CA ARG A 186 -12.95 -1.83 1.29
C ARG A 186 -13.09 -0.52 0.56
N HIS A 187 -13.16 -0.59 -0.77
CA HIS A 187 -13.37 0.55 -1.64
C HIS A 187 -14.61 0.30 -2.49
N ALA A 188 -15.48 1.29 -2.60
CA ALA A 188 -16.63 1.29 -3.50
C ALA A 188 -16.95 2.75 -3.82
N TYR A 189 -16.29 3.30 -4.83
CA TYR A 189 -16.39 4.72 -5.15
C TYR A 189 -16.29 5.01 -6.64
N VAL A 190 -16.77 6.19 -7.00
CA VAL A 190 -16.68 6.77 -8.33
C VAL A 190 -15.88 8.06 -8.25
N THR A 191 -15.03 8.32 -9.23
CA THR A 191 -14.34 9.60 -9.39
C THR A 191 -14.64 10.22 -10.74
N TRP A 192 -14.89 11.51 -10.75
CA TRP A 192 -15.09 12.30 -11.95
C TRP A 192 -14.60 13.72 -11.70
N HIS A 193 -13.70 14.20 -12.55
CA HIS A 193 -13.00 15.48 -12.35
C HIS A 193 -12.33 15.52 -10.96
N GLU A 194 -12.55 16.59 -10.20
CA GLU A 194 -12.05 16.74 -8.83
C GLU A 194 -12.89 16.01 -7.76
N TRP A 195 -13.97 15.33 -8.15
CA TRP A 195 -14.91 14.71 -7.21
C TRP A 195 -14.68 13.22 -7.02
N LEU A 196 -14.89 12.77 -5.78
CA LEU A 196 -15.01 11.37 -5.38
C LEU A 196 -16.31 11.20 -4.58
N VAL A 197 -17.08 10.17 -4.90
CA VAL A 197 -18.28 9.78 -4.15
C VAL A 197 -18.26 8.28 -3.89
N GLY A 198 -18.44 7.90 -2.62
CA GLY A 198 -18.53 6.51 -2.18
C GLY A 198 -17.61 6.18 -1.02
N GLN A 199 -17.40 4.90 -0.77
CA GLN A 199 -16.57 4.42 0.33
C GLN A 199 -15.10 4.31 -0.09
N THR A 200 -14.24 5.05 0.60
CA THR A 200 -12.79 4.94 0.47
C THR A 200 -12.11 5.44 1.75
N TRP A 201 -10.78 5.51 1.75
CA TRP A 201 -10.00 6.13 2.81
C TRP A 201 -10.53 7.50 3.19
N SER A 202 -10.75 7.76 4.48
CA SER A 202 -11.06 9.10 4.99
C SER A 202 -10.03 10.11 4.46
N ASN A 203 -10.45 11.35 4.30
CA ASN A 203 -9.56 12.44 3.91
C ASN A 203 -8.43 12.70 4.94
N PHE A 204 -8.61 12.26 6.19
CA PHE A 204 -7.54 12.28 7.21
C PHE A 204 -6.54 11.14 7.07
N MET A 205 -6.87 10.08 6.33
CA MET A 205 -5.98 8.96 6.09
C MET A 205 -4.96 9.28 5.00
N ASP A 206 -3.68 9.04 5.32
CA ASP A 206 -2.58 9.07 4.38
C ASP A 206 -1.97 7.68 4.17
N PRO A 207 -2.41 6.93 3.15
CA PRO A 207 -1.83 5.62 2.85
C PRO A 207 -0.34 5.68 2.49
N ALA A 208 0.19 6.83 2.07
CA ALA A 208 1.59 6.97 1.68
C ALA A 208 2.55 7.00 2.89
N THR A 209 2.03 7.22 4.10
CA THR A 209 2.84 7.19 5.33
C THR A 209 2.91 5.81 5.97
N LEU A 210 2.17 4.82 5.44
CA LEU A 210 2.24 3.46 5.95
C LEU A 210 3.58 2.82 5.56
N PRO A 211 4.35 2.30 6.53
CA PRO A 211 5.55 1.55 6.21
C PRO A 211 5.18 0.24 5.52
N ASP A 212 6.08 -0.25 4.67
CA ASP A 212 5.95 -1.60 4.11
C ASP A 212 6.28 -2.62 5.21
N VAL A 213 5.26 -3.30 5.70
CA VAL A 213 5.33 -4.24 6.82
C VAL A 213 4.48 -5.48 6.53
N LEU A 214 4.83 -6.60 7.17
CA LEU A 214 4.11 -7.86 6.99
C LEU A 214 2.75 -7.87 7.70
N ASP A 215 2.70 -7.26 8.90
CA ASP A 215 1.47 -7.00 9.63
C ASP A 215 0.58 -6.04 8.84
N PHE A 216 -0.72 -6.31 8.78
CA PHE A 216 -1.66 -5.70 7.84
C PHE A 216 -1.76 -4.17 7.89
N ILE A 217 -1.70 -3.61 9.10
CA ILE A 217 -1.83 -2.18 9.31
C ILE A 217 -0.46 -1.56 9.66
N GLY A 218 0.47 -2.38 10.17
CA GLY A 218 1.75 -1.91 10.71
C GLY A 218 1.57 -1.25 12.07
N PRO A 219 2.31 -0.16 12.38
CA PRO A 219 2.18 0.54 13.66
C PRO A 219 0.84 1.28 13.71
N THR A 220 -0.20 0.56 14.14
CA THR A 220 -1.56 1.07 14.42
C THR A 220 -1.56 2.19 15.45
N ASP A 221 -0.48 2.33 16.24
CA ASP A 221 -0.30 3.29 17.33
C ASP A 221 -0.24 4.77 16.90
N GLY A 222 -0.13 5.09 15.61
CA GLY A 222 0.18 6.46 15.17
C GLY A 222 -0.46 6.93 13.87
N THR A 223 -1.36 6.14 13.27
CA THR A 223 -1.99 6.49 12.00
C THR A 223 -3.50 6.32 12.05
N THR A 224 -4.23 7.23 11.42
CA THR A 224 -5.67 7.05 11.21
C THR A 224 -5.89 5.86 10.28
N PHE A 225 -6.80 4.94 10.59
CA PHE A 225 -7.10 3.82 9.70
C PHE A 225 -8.60 3.64 9.57
N VAL A 226 -9.20 4.39 8.65
CA VAL A 226 -10.65 4.38 8.44
C VAL A 226 -10.99 4.51 6.96
N ARG A 227 -11.93 3.68 6.52
CA ARG A 227 -12.62 3.81 5.23
C ARG A 227 -14.08 4.02 5.52
N GLN A 228 -14.67 5.00 4.85
CA GLN A 228 -16.07 5.33 5.06
C GLN A 228 -16.67 5.99 3.83
N PRO A 229 -18.01 5.91 3.67
CA PRO A 229 -18.72 6.68 2.66
C PRO A 229 -18.41 8.17 2.80
N GLN A 230 -18.07 8.81 1.69
CA GLN A 230 -17.77 10.23 1.65
C GLN A 230 -18.13 10.86 0.30
N VAL A 231 -18.29 12.17 0.33
CA VAL A 231 -18.21 13.03 -0.85
C VAL A 231 -16.99 13.93 -0.67
N ARG A 232 -16.01 13.80 -1.57
CA ARG A 232 -14.74 14.51 -1.49
C ARG A 232 -14.47 15.30 -2.76
N TRP A 233 -13.96 16.51 -2.59
CA TRP A 233 -13.47 17.36 -3.66
C TRP A 233 -11.98 17.64 -3.46
N THR A 234 -11.16 17.49 -4.49
CA THR A 234 -9.71 17.69 -4.41
C THR A 234 -9.16 18.49 -5.59
N LYS A 235 -8.51 19.63 -5.34
CA LYS A 235 -7.88 20.47 -6.36
C LYS A 235 -6.66 21.20 -5.83
N GLY A 236 -5.55 21.15 -6.57
CA GLY A 236 -4.35 21.96 -6.28
C GLY A 236 -3.78 21.78 -4.87
N GLY A 237 -3.87 20.56 -4.33
CA GLY A 237 -3.42 20.21 -2.97
C GLY A 237 -4.49 20.33 -1.89
N LEU A 238 -5.55 21.12 -2.11
CA LEU A 238 -6.68 21.23 -1.18
C LEU A 238 -7.66 20.08 -1.39
N SER A 239 -8.07 19.43 -0.30
CA SER A 239 -9.03 18.35 -0.27
C SER A 239 -10.07 18.58 0.83
N LEU A 240 -11.35 18.64 0.46
CA LEU A 240 -12.49 18.85 1.35
C LEU A 240 -13.42 17.65 1.26
N SER A 241 -13.91 17.16 2.40
CA SER A 241 -14.75 15.96 2.43
C SER A 241 -15.88 16.08 3.44
N ALA A 242 -17.04 15.54 3.08
CA ALA A 242 -18.14 15.23 4.00
C ALA A 242 -18.22 13.71 4.15
N GLU A 243 -18.05 13.20 5.36
CA GLU A 243 -17.82 11.78 5.64
C GLU A 243 -18.88 11.21 6.58
N ASN A 244 -19.19 9.92 6.42
CA ASN A 244 -19.97 9.19 7.41
C ASN A 244 -19.24 9.24 8.75
N ARG A 245 -19.99 9.49 9.81
CA ARG A 245 -19.43 9.74 11.13
C ARG A 245 -19.52 8.48 11.99
N GLU A 246 -18.43 8.14 12.64
CA GLU A 246 -18.39 7.19 13.73
C GLU A 246 -17.15 7.47 14.56
N THR A 247 -17.28 7.46 15.89
CA THR A 247 -16.15 7.69 16.77
C THR A 247 -16.19 6.76 17.97
N THR A 248 -15.02 6.36 18.45
CA THR A 248 -14.87 5.54 19.64
C THR A 248 -14.67 6.45 20.85
N ILE A 249 -15.59 6.38 21.82
CA ILE A 249 -15.54 7.15 23.06
C ILE A 249 -15.14 6.23 24.20
N THR A 250 -14.05 6.56 24.89
CA THR A 250 -13.68 5.95 26.17
C THR A 250 -14.12 6.87 27.30
N PRO A 251 -15.21 6.58 28.03
CA PRO A 251 -15.68 7.46 29.09
C PRO A 251 -14.71 7.44 30.29
N TYR A 252 -14.37 8.63 30.79
CA TYR A 252 -13.52 8.81 31.97
C TYR A 252 -14.14 8.23 33.24
N THR A 253 -15.48 8.25 33.34
CA THR A 253 -16.20 7.82 34.55
C THR A 253 -16.92 6.48 34.35
N ALA A 254 -16.45 5.52 35.13
CA ALA A 254 -17.09 4.28 35.49
C ALA A 254 -18.48 4.50 36.13
N GLY A 255 -19.54 4.53 35.33
CA GLY A 255 -20.92 4.52 35.84
C GLY A 255 -21.58 5.90 35.86
N THR A 256 -22.41 6.14 34.84
CA THR A 256 -23.64 6.97 34.82
C THR A 256 -24.12 7.22 33.39
N LEU A 257 -23.48 6.65 32.35
CA LEU A 257 -24.13 6.56 31.04
C LEU A 257 -25.37 5.66 31.19
N PRO A 258 -26.57 6.07 30.71
CA PRO A 258 -27.73 5.20 30.67
C PRO A 258 -27.40 4.02 29.75
N THR A 259 -27.09 2.88 30.34
CA THR A 259 -26.70 1.67 29.62
C THR A 259 -27.91 0.95 29.04
N PRO A 260 -27.88 0.51 27.76
CA PRO A 260 -28.18 -0.90 27.48
C PRO A 260 -27.07 -1.77 28.10
N PRO A 261 -27.36 -3.03 28.47
CA PRO A 261 -26.59 -3.78 29.47
C PRO A 261 -25.21 -4.25 28.95
N ALA A 262 -24.19 -3.37 28.93
CA ALA A 262 -22.81 -3.76 28.64
C ALA A 262 -21.70 -2.77 29.08
N ALA A 263 -21.98 -1.54 29.54
CA ALA A 263 -20.89 -0.61 29.88
C ALA A 263 -20.28 -0.94 31.26
N GLN A 264 -19.23 -1.76 31.25
CA GLN A 264 -18.27 -1.79 32.33
C GLN A 264 -17.40 -0.52 32.33
N PRO A 265 -16.90 -0.08 33.50
CA PRO A 265 -15.89 0.96 33.63
C PRO A 265 -14.74 0.84 32.61
N GLY A 266 -14.42 1.92 31.90
CA GLY A 266 -13.28 1.95 30.97
C GLY A 266 -13.49 1.25 29.62
N ARG A 267 -14.69 0.72 29.32
CA ARG A 267 -15.00 0.21 27.98
C ARG A 267 -15.28 1.35 27.01
N SER A 268 -14.55 1.36 25.91
CA SER A 268 -14.85 2.22 24.77
C SER A 268 -16.13 1.76 24.05
N PHE A 269 -16.91 2.70 23.53
CA PHE A 269 -18.09 2.43 22.70
C PHE A 269 -18.08 3.31 21.44
N SER A 270 -18.69 2.84 20.35
CA SER A 270 -18.92 3.66 19.16
C SER A 270 -20.10 4.61 19.37
N SER A 271 -19.95 5.87 18.98
CA SER A 271 -21.01 6.87 18.94
C SER A 271 -21.43 7.15 17.51
N ASP A 272 -22.71 6.93 17.19
CA ASP A 272 -23.32 7.12 15.87
C ASP A 272 -24.53 8.11 15.87
N ASP A 273 -24.92 8.68 17.02
CA ASP A 273 -26.21 9.37 17.28
C ASP A 273 -26.53 10.77 16.68
N GLY A 274 -25.59 11.47 16.08
CA GLY A 274 -25.78 12.78 15.44
C GLY A 274 -26.24 12.73 13.98
N ALA A 275 -26.69 13.89 13.51
CA ALA A 275 -27.51 14.02 12.30
C ALA A 275 -26.77 14.65 11.10
N VAL A 276 -25.49 14.97 11.23
CA VAL A 276 -24.71 15.68 10.20
C VAL A 276 -23.41 14.93 9.92
N PRO A 277 -22.91 14.94 8.67
CA PRO A 277 -21.63 14.31 8.33
C PRO A 277 -20.47 15.04 9.01
N ASP A 278 -19.35 14.34 9.17
CA ASP A 278 -18.10 14.96 9.58
C ASP A 278 -17.52 15.74 8.40
N LEU A 279 -17.12 16.99 8.64
CA LEU A 279 -16.48 17.83 7.63
C LEU A 279 -14.97 17.86 7.87
N THR A 280 -14.21 17.53 6.83
CA THR A 280 -12.76 17.44 6.91
C THR A 280 -12.10 18.30 5.84
N ALA A 281 -10.94 18.87 6.17
CA ALA A 281 -10.13 19.63 5.25
C ALA A 281 -8.67 19.20 5.39
N ARG A 282 -8.02 18.95 4.26
CA ARG A 282 -6.61 18.58 4.17
C ARG A 282 -5.95 19.44 3.10
N TYR A 283 -4.73 19.90 3.36
CA TYR A 283 -3.88 20.52 2.36
C TYR A 283 -2.56 19.75 2.27
N ALA A 284 -2.23 19.28 1.08
CA ALA A 284 -0.93 18.68 0.78
C ALA A 284 -0.15 19.63 -0.13
N TRP A 285 1.10 19.93 0.24
CA TRP A 285 2.01 20.83 -0.46
C TRP A 285 3.13 20.07 -1.18
#